data_AF-A0A7W8GET3-F1
#
_entry.id   AF-A0A7W8GET3-F1
#
_cell.length_a   1.000
_cell.length_b   1.000
_cell.length_c   1.000
_cell.angle_alpha   90.00
_cell.angle_beta   90.00
_cell.angle_gamma   90.00
#
_symmetry.space_group_name_H-M   'P 1'
#
loop_
_entity.id
_entity.type
_entity.pdbx_description
1 polymer ?
#
loop_
_entity_poly.entity_id
_entity_poly.type
_entity_poly.pdbx_seq_one_letter_code
_entity_poly.pdbx_strand_id
1 'polypeptide(L)'
;MTGTDVGKVLTRTDWALLGQQKLQLVLVIDDLERRCDAAVTYGRTEEKAVLSSQLEALSGILHWIDALQDAAQAEGYPTVFLLDVEEDRC
;
A
#
# COMPACT_ATOMS: atom_id res chain seq x y z
N MET A 1 11.09 -13.91 -16.32
CA MET A 1 10.32 -14.72 -15.36
C MET A 1 9.25 -15.48 -16.12
N THR A 2 9.37 -16.79 -16.25
CA THR A 2 8.32 -17.63 -16.83
C THR A 2 7.20 -17.81 -15.80
N GLY A 3 5.94 -17.97 -16.22
CA GLY A 3 4.76 -18.00 -15.33
C GLY A 3 4.82 -19.00 -14.16
N THR A 4 5.76 -19.94 -14.17
CA THR A 4 6.05 -20.91 -13.11
C THR A 4 6.65 -20.33 -11.83
N ASP A 5 7.35 -19.19 -11.89
CA ASP A 5 7.97 -18.60 -10.69
C ASP A 5 6.98 -17.74 -9.90
N VAL A 6 6.07 -17.04 -10.57
CA VAL A 6 5.04 -16.22 -9.93
C VAL A 6 4.06 -17.11 -9.16
N GLY A 7 3.55 -18.20 -9.76
CA GLY A 7 2.69 -19.14 -9.05
C GLY A 7 3.33 -19.79 -7.82
N LYS A 8 4.65 -20.02 -7.83
CA LYS A 8 5.40 -20.50 -6.65
C LYS A 8 5.49 -19.46 -5.53
N VAL A 9 5.57 -18.17 -5.88
CA VAL A 9 5.51 -17.10 -4.90
C VAL A 9 4.11 -17.02 -4.32
N LEU A 10 3.07 -16.96 -5.16
CA LEU A 10 1.66 -16.86 -4.73
C LEU A 10 1.21 -18.01 -3.81
N THR A 11 1.62 -19.24 -4.11
CA THR A 11 1.34 -20.43 -3.27
C THR A 11 2.05 -20.41 -1.91
N ARG A 12 3.15 -19.67 -1.78
CA ARG A 12 3.93 -19.54 -0.54
C ARG A 12 3.65 -18.25 0.21
N THR A 13 2.89 -17.33 -0.38
CA THR A 13 2.51 -16.07 0.25
C THR A 13 1.58 -16.34 1.43
N ASP A 14 1.96 -15.83 2.60
CA ASP A 14 1.02 -15.68 3.71
C ASP A 14 0.16 -14.44 3.45
N TRP A 15 -1.02 -14.67 2.90
CA TRP A 15 -1.94 -13.61 2.50
C TRP A 15 -2.51 -12.81 3.67
N ALA A 16 -2.60 -13.42 4.86
CA ALA A 16 -3.05 -12.74 6.06
C ALA A 16 -1.96 -11.78 6.56
N LEU A 17 -0.70 -12.24 6.61
CA LEU A 17 0.43 -11.39 6.96
C LEU A 17 0.61 -10.25 5.95
N LEU A 18 0.50 -10.54 4.65
CA LEU A 18 0.59 -9.51 3.61
C LEU A 18 -0.51 -8.45 3.77
N GLY A 19 -1.75 -8.86 4.08
CA GLY A 19 -2.84 -7.94 4.39
C GLY A 19 -2.57 -7.05 5.62
N GLN A 20 -1.97 -7.62 6.68
CA GLN A 20 -1.56 -6.84 7.86
C GLN A 20 -0.44 -5.83 7.52
N GLN A 21 0.54 -6.24 6.73
CA GLN A 21 1.62 -5.37 6.27
C GLN A 21 1.09 -4.23 5.39
N LYS A 22 0.13 -4.54 4.51
CA LYS A 22 -0.58 -3.55 3.72
C LYS A 22 -1.28 -2.50 4.60
N LEU A 23 -1.98 -2.94 5.65
CA LEU A 23 -2.64 -2.01 6.57
C LEU A 23 -1.63 -1.08 7.25
N GLN A 24 -0.51 -1.62 7.73
CA GLN A 24 0.54 -0.79 8.33
C GLN A 24 1.13 0.19 7.33
N LEU A 25 1.30 -0.21 6.07
CA LEU A 25 1.78 0.67 5.00
C LEU A 25 0.79 1.82 4.73
N VAL A 26 -0.51 1.54 4.65
CA VAL A 26 -1.55 2.57 4.50
C VAL A 26 -1.49 3.58 5.65
N LEU A 27 -1.42 3.11 6.90
CA LEU A 27 -1.32 4.00 8.07
C LEU A 27 -0.07 4.89 8.05
N VAL A 28 1.06 4.37 7.55
CA VAL A 28 2.30 5.16 7.39
C VAL A 28 2.16 6.20 6.28
N ILE A 29 1.53 5.83 5.16
CA ILE A 29 1.25 6.76 4.06
C ILE A 29 0.36 7.91 4.55
N ASP A 30 -0.75 7.60 5.22
CA ASP A 30 -1.66 8.62 5.78
C ASP A 30 -0.95 9.59 6.74
N ASP A 31 -0.02 9.09 7.56
CA ASP A 31 0.81 9.93 8.44
C ASP A 31 1.74 10.86 7.66
N LEU A 32 2.40 10.32 6.64
CA LEU A 32 3.32 11.09 5.80
C LEU A 32 2.59 12.15 4.97
N GLU A 33 1.39 11.85 4.46
CA GLU A 33 0.54 12.81 3.76
C GLU A 33 0.20 13.99 4.67
N ARG A 34 -0.27 13.71 5.88
CA ARG A 34 -0.57 14.75 6.89
C ARG A 34 0.65 15.61 7.20
N ARG A 35 1.83 15.01 7.30
CA ARG A 35 3.09 15.73 7.53
C ARG A 35 3.50 16.56 6.31
N CYS A 36 3.28 16.05 5.10
CA CYS A 36 3.55 16.76 3.86
C CYS A 36 2.67 18.01 3.76
N ASP A 37 1.37 17.89 4.06
CA ASP A 37 0.41 18.99 4.10
C ASP A 37 0.78 20.05 5.13
N ALA A 38 1.24 19.63 6.31
CA ALA A 38 1.78 20.55 7.31
C ALA A 38 3.03 21.27 6.78
N ALA A 39 3.97 20.58 6.14
CA ALA A 39 5.16 21.18 5.56
C ALA A 39 4.81 22.22 4.48
N VAL A 40 3.79 21.97 3.65
CA VAL A 40 3.25 22.95 2.70
C VAL A 40 2.68 24.17 3.42
N THR A 41 1.82 23.95 4.42
CA THR A 41 1.15 25.02 5.19
C THR A 41 2.15 25.95 5.87
N TYR A 42 3.26 25.41 6.37
CA TYR A 42 4.29 26.17 7.08
C TYR A 42 5.49 26.60 6.20
N GLY A 43 5.42 26.40 4.88
CA GLY A 43 6.48 26.82 3.94
C GLY A 43 7.81 26.09 4.09
N ARG A 44 7.80 24.84 4.57
CA ARG A 44 8.99 24.01 4.81
C ARG A 44 9.36 23.20 3.56
N THR A 45 9.92 23.88 2.55
CA THR A 45 10.14 23.32 1.20
C THR A 45 11.06 22.09 1.16
N GLU A 46 12.15 22.06 1.91
CA GLU A 46 13.08 20.91 1.93
C GLU A 46 12.43 19.69 2.58
N GLU A 47 11.73 19.88 3.71
CA GLU A 47 10.99 18.82 4.39
C GLU A 47 9.90 18.25 3.48
N LYS A 48 9.15 19.12 2.79
CA LYS A 48 8.14 18.70 1.81
C LYS A 48 8.75 17.83 0.71
N ALA A 49 9.90 18.21 0.15
CA ALA A 49 10.54 17.45 -0.92
C ALA A 49 10.92 16.03 -0.48
N VAL A 50 11.46 15.89 0.75
CA VAL A 50 11.78 14.58 1.32
C VAL A 50 10.52 13.75 1.55
N LEU A 51 9.48 14.34 2.16
CA LEU A 51 8.21 13.66 2.43
C LEU A 51 7.51 13.22 1.15
N SER A 52 7.50 14.07 0.11
CA SER A 52 6.90 13.75 -1.19
C SER A 52 7.62 12.57 -1.86
N SER A 53 8.96 12.53 -1.80
CA SER A 53 9.72 11.40 -2.35
C SER A 53 9.46 10.09 -1.60
N GLN A 54 9.30 10.14 -0.27
CA GLN A 54 8.93 8.97 0.53
C GLN A 54 7.51 8.49 0.20
N LEU A 55 6.56 9.41 0.06
CA LEU A 55 5.18 9.11 -0.33
C LEU A 55 5.12 8.42 -1.68
N GLU A 56 5.84 8.91 -2.69
CA GLU A 56 5.89 8.29 -4.02
C GLU A 56 6.40 6.84 -3.95
N ALA A 57 7.50 6.61 -3.21
CA ALA A 57 8.08 5.28 -3.07
C ALA A 57 7.14 4.30 -2.37
N LEU A 58 6.52 4.71 -1.26
CA LEU A 58 5.61 3.86 -0.48
C LEU A 58 4.28 3.62 -1.20
N SER A 59 3.74 4.66 -1.87
CA SER A 59 2.54 4.51 -2.71
C SER A 59 2.78 3.55 -3.86
N GLY A 60 3.98 3.56 -4.46
CA GLY A 60 4.36 2.58 -5.48
C GLY A 60 4.35 1.15 -4.95
N ILE A 61 4.86 0.93 -3.72
CA ILE A 61 4.81 -0.39 -3.08
C ILE A 61 3.36 -0.83 -2.82
N LEU A 62 2.51 0.08 -2.32
CA LEU A 62 1.10 -0.21 -2.08
C LEU A 62 0.39 -0.65 -3.37
N HIS A 63 0.57 0.09 -4.47
CA HIS A 63 0.00 -0.27 -5.77
C HIS A 63 0.48 -1.65 -6.26
N TRP A 64 1.74 -2.00 -6.00
CA TRP A 64 2.24 -3.34 -6.34
C TRP A 64 1.60 -4.44 -5.51
N ILE A 65 1.34 -4.19 -4.23
CA ILE A 65 0.62 -5.14 -3.36
C ILE A 65 -0.82 -5.30 -3.85
N ASP A 66 -1.51 -4.21 -4.20
CA ASP A 66 -2.86 -4.24 -4.75
C ASP A 66 -2.93 -5.09 -6.03
N ALA A 67 -2.06 -4.78 -7.01
CA ALA A 67 -2.00 -5.52 -8.26
C ALA A 67 -1.67 -7.02 -8.05
N LEU A 68 -0.84 -7.34 -7.07
CA LEU A 68 -0.52 -8.73 -6.71
C LEU A 68 -1.73 -9.45 -6.11
N GLN A 69 -2.48 -8.78 -5.23
CA GLN A 69 -3.69 -9.32 -4.63
C GLN A 69 -4.80 -9.53 -5.68
N ASP A 70 -4.96 -8.60 -6.62
CA ASP A 70 -5.92 -8.72 -7.71
C ASP A 70 -5.60 -9.90 -8.63
N ALA A 71 -4.33 -10.03 -9.04
CA ALA A 71 -3.87 -11.14 -9.87
C ALA A 71 -4.05 -12.49 -9.16
N ALA A 72 -3.72 -12.55 -7.88
CA ALA A 72 -3.87 -13.77 -7.10
C ALA A 72 -5.33 -14.14 -6.86
N GLN A 73 -6.22 -13.18 -6.64
CA GLN A 73 -7.66 -13.43 -6.55
C GLN A 73 -8.21 -13.99 -7.86
N ALA A 74 -7.79 -13.43 -9.01
CA ALA A 74 -8.19 -13.92 -10.33
C ALA A 74 -7.77 -15.39 -10.58
N GLU A 75 -6.65 -15.81 -9.97
CA GLU A 75 -6.17 -17.20 -9.99
C GLU A 75 -6.77 -18.09 -8.87
N GLY A 76 -7.63 -17.54 -8.00
CA GLY A 76 -8.33 -18.27 -6.94
C GLY A 76 -7.55 -18.44 -5.62
N TYR A 77 -6.50 -17.65 -5.40
CA TYR A 77 -5.78 -17.63 -4.12
C TYR A 77 -6.59 -16.90 -3.02
N PRO A 78 -6.44 -17.29 -1.74
CA PRO A 78 -7.19 -16.72 -0.62
C PRO A 78 -6.60 -15.37 -0.18
N THR A 79 -6.86 -14.32 -0.95
CA THR A 79 -6.37 -12.96 -0.68
C THR A 79 -7.21 -12.25 0.39
N VAL A 80 -6.58 -11.33 1.13
CA VAL A 80 -7.23 -10.51 2.17
C VAL A 80 -7.24 -9.05 1.72
N PHE A 81 -8.42 -8.49 1.50
CA PHE A 81 -8.58 -7.08 1.16
C PHE A 81 -8.91 -6.26 2.40
N LEU A 82 -8.31 -5.09 2.50
CA LEU A 82 -8.77 -4.07 3.43
C LEU A 82 -10.05 -3.49 2.83
N LEU A 83 -11.14 -3.54 3.58
CA LEU A 83 -12.36 -2.83 3.20
C LEU A 83 -12.16 -1.38 3.62
N ASP A 84 -12.28 -0.45 2.68
CA ASP A 84 -12.58 0.92 3.03
C ASP A 84 -13.96 0.91 3.68
N VAL A 85 -13.99 1.02 5.00
CA VAL A 85 -15.22 1.37 5.69
C VAL A 85 -15.39 2.86 5.40
N GLU A 86 -16.08 3.18 4.32
CA GLU A 86 -16.71 4.49 4.19
C GLU A 86 -17.66 4.59 5.39
N GLU A 87 -17.20 5.19 6.49
CA GLU A 87 -18.10 5.62 7.55
C GLU A 87 -19.04 6.63 6.88
N ASP A 88 -20.27 6.18 6.60
CA ASP A 88 -21.43 7.03 6.34
C ASP A 88 -21.57 7.98 7.53
N ARG A 89 -20.86 9.11 7.47
CA ARG A 89 -20.97 10.21 8.41
C ARG A 89 -22.30 10.90 8.13
N CYS A 90 -23.32 10.47 8.86
CA CYS A 90 -24.59 11.18 9.03
C CYS A 90 -24.37 12.57 9.66
#